data_AF-A0A5S4EW90-F1
#
_entry.id   AF-A0A5S4EW90-F1
#
_cell.length_a   1.000
_cell.length_b   1.000
_cell.length_c   1.000
_cell.angle_alpha   90.00
_cell.angle_beta   90.00
_cell.angle_gamma   90.00
#
_symmetry.space_group_name_H-M   'P 1'
#
loop_
_entity.id
_entity.type
_entity.pdbx_description
1 polymer ?
#
loop_
_entity_poly.entity_id
_entity_poly.type
_entity_poly.pdbx_seq_one_letter_code
_entity_poly.pdbx_strand_id
1 'polypeptide(L)'
;STPSPDSFGSSGAVGSGLGTGAIVLSPALAEKALDRLAGPLGVSREEAAYAVHEIVSASMASAVHVVTVQRGIDPRGFALVAFGGAGPMHAARVAQRFGIGTVVVPEHCGVASAAGLLAGDLSTDRVLSRLDAPDPEEIFAGLAAEAAADLGVSPEDPDVRVSRSVDVRFKGQSHDLTVGWTPVRADLESRFRDRYAEVYGIRQSGEIELVSYRVRVTAPAAAPPP
;
A
#
# COMPACT_ATOMS: atom_id res chain seq x y z
N SER A 1 -9.73 37.33 25.85
CA SER A 1 -8.50 36.80 26.43
C SER A 1 -8.44 35.31 26.13
N THR A 2 -7.91 34.97 24.97
CA THR A 2 -7.72 33.60 24.49
C THR A 2 -6.57 32.94 25.26
N PRO A 3 -6.68 31.68 25.73
CA PRO A 3 -5.54 30.99 26.31
C PRO A 3 -4.62 30.46 25.21
N SER A 4 -3.32 30.65 25.42
CA SER A 4 -2.20 30.19 24.58
C SER A 4 -2.04 28.66 24.62
N PRO A 5 -1.53 27.99 23.56
CA PRO A 5 -1.31 26.54 23.53
C PRO A 5 -0.01 26.08 24.22
N ASP A 6 0.83 26.99 24.71
CA ASP A 6 2.19 26.62 25.13
C ASP A 6 2.28 26.26 26.63
N SER A 7 2.13 24.98 26.94
CA SER A 7 2.81 24.37 28.09
C SER A 7 2.99 22.86 27.92
N PHE A 8 4.01 22.47 27.15
CA PHE A 8 4.56 21.12 27.22
C PHE A 8 5.31 20.98 28.55
N GLY A 9 4.57 20.57 29.58
CA GLY A 9 5.09 20.21 30.89
C GLY A 9 5.62 18.79 30.92
N SER A 10 6.90 18.67 31.21
CA SER A 10 7.63 17.46 31.59
C SER A 10 6.97 16.68 32.73
N SER A 11 6.51 15.45 32.47
CA SER A 11 6.52 14.31 33.42
C SER A 11 5.94 13.07 32.73
N GLY A 12 6.55 11.90 32.92
CA GLY A 12 6.26 10.65 32.23
C GLY A 12 4.93 9.97 32.60
N ALA A 13 3.81 10.62 32.34
CA ALA A 13 2.49 10.00 32.34
C ALA A 13 1.87 10.15 30.95
N VAL A 14 1.52 9.03 30.31
CA VAL A 14 0.62 9.05 29.16
C VAL A 14 -0.67 9.68 29.65
N GLY A 15 -0.94 10.93 29.25
CA GLY A 15 -2.11 11.67 29.69
C GLY A 15 -3.39 10.89 29.43
N SER A 16 -4.41 11.09 30.26
CA SER A 16 -5.73 10.45 30.14
C SER A 16 -6.53 10.92 28.91
N GLY A 17 -5.88 11.40 27.86
CA GLY A 17 -6.47 11.96 26.66
C GLY A 17 -5.87 11.32 25.40
N LEU A 18 -6.71 10.90 24.45
CA LEU A 18 -6.27 10.54 23.10
C LEU A 18 -6.30 11.75 22.16
N GLY A 19 -5.37 11.80 21.22
CA GLY A 19 -5.29 12.86 20.21
C GLY A 19 -5.03 14.23 20.84
N THR A 20 -5.91 15.20 20.60
CA THR A 20 -5.85 16.57 21.16
C THR A 20 -6.29 16.66 22.63
N GLY A 21 -6.58 15.51 23.28
CA GLY A 21 -7.11 15.48 24.64
C GLY A 21 -8.64 15.58 24.74
N ALA A 22 -9.35 15.66 23.60
CA ALA A 22 -10.81 15.71 23.55
C ALA A 22 -11.50 14.40 23.95
N ILE A 23 -10.79 13.27 23.83
CA ILE A 23 -11.30 11.94 24.21
C ILE A 23 -10.62 11.53 25.51
N VAL A 24 -11.40 11.48 26.60
CA VAL A 24 -10.89 11.06 27.91
C VAL A 24 -10.86 9.53 27.99
N LEU A 25 -9.67 8.99 28.25
CA LEU A 25 -9.45 7.58 28.52
C LEU A 25 -9.77 7.24 29.97
N SER A 26 -10.37 6.07 30.18
CA SER A 26 -10.62 5.51 31.51
C SER A 26 -9.80 4.24 31.72
N PRO A 27 -8.69 4.32 32.48
CA PRO A 27 -7.90 3.13 32.83
C PRO A 27 -8.75 2.05 33.51
N ALA A 28 -9.66 2.45 34.40
CA ALA A 28 -10.53 1.52 35.12
C ALA A 28 -11.45 0.69 34.20
N LEU A 29 -11.89 1.25 33.05
CA LEU A 29 -12.68 0.49 32.07
C LEU A 29 -11.80 -0.48 31.28
N ALA A 30 -10.57 -0.09 30.93
CA ALA A 30 -9.61 -0.97 30.28
C ALA A 30 -9.21 -2.14 31.19
N GLU A 31 -8.96 -1.87 32.46
CA GLU A 31 -8.66 -2.88 33.48
C GLU A 31 -9.79 -3.91 33.62
N LYS A 32 -11.04 -3.46 33.73
CA LYS A 32 -12.20 -4.37 33.76
C LYS A 32 -12.33 -5.23 32.51
N ALA A 33 -11.99 -4.69 31.34
CA ALA A 33 -12.01 -5.44 30.09
C ALA A 33 -10.92 -6.52 30.08
N LEU A 34 -9.71 -6.19 30.56
CA LEU A 34 -8.61 -7.14 30.68
C LEU A 34 -8.89 -8.21 31.74
N ASP A 35 -9.53 -7.88 32.86
CA ASP A 35 -9.91 -8.86 33.89
C ASP A 35 -10.85 -9.95 33.35
N ARG A 36 -11.76 -9.58 32.45
CA ARG A 36 -12.67 -10.54 31.78
C ARG A 36 -11.92 -11.53 30.89
N LEU A 37 -10.74 -11.15 30.40
CA LEU A 37 -9.86 -12.03 29.63
C LEU A 37 -8.94 -12.84 30.55
N ALA A 38 -8.36 -12.19 31.56
CA ALA A 38 -7.39 -12.77 32.48
C ALA A 38 -8.00 -13.88 33.36
N GLY A 39 -9.22 -13.67 33.89
CA GLY A 39 -9.89 -14.61 34.80
C GLY A 39 -10.08 -16.01 34.21
N PRO A 40 -10.69 -16.16 33.02
CA PRO A 40 -10.84 -17.46 32.36
C PRO A 40 -9.51 -18.13 31.97
N LEU A 41 -8.47 -17.34 31.74
CA LEU A 41 -7.14 -17.84 31.34
C LEU A 41 -6.25 -18.19 32.55
N GLY A 42 -6.64 -17.79 33.77
CA GLY A 42 -5.86 -18.03 34.99
C GLY A 42 -4.54 -17.25 35.03
N VAL A 43 -4.45 -16.12 34.33
CA VAL A 43 -3.26 -15.26 34.26
C VAL A 43 -3.50 -13.92 34.93
N SER A 44 -2.43 -13.16 35.18
CA SER A 44 -2.53 -11.77 35.60
C SER A 44 -3.09 -10.88 34.49
N ARG A 45 -3.60 -9.71 34.88
CA ARG A 45 -4.09 -8.70 33.94
C ARG A 45 -3.00 -8.22 32.99
N GLU A 46 -1.79 -8.05 33.52
CA GLU A 46 -0.60 -7.62 32.79
C GLU A 46 -0.20 -8.67 31.75
N GLU A 47 -0.21 -9.95 32.11
CA GLU A 47 0.03 -11.05 31.17
C GLU A 47 -1.03 -11.10 30.07
N ALA A 48 -2.30 -10.90 30.42
CA ALA A 48 -3.38 -10.83 29.44
C ALA A 48 -3.19 -9.65 28.46
N ALA A 49 -2.84 -8.47 28.97
CA ALA A 49 -2.57 -7.29 28.15
C ALA A 49 -1.36 -7.49 27.23
N TYR A 50 -0.29 -8.07 27.75
CA TYR A 50 0.90 -8.42 26.99
C TYR A 50 0.57 -9.46 25.90
N ALA A 51 -0.21 -10.49 26.21
CA ALA A 51 -0.65 -11.49 25.24
C ALA A 51 -1.49 -10.87 24.12
N VAL A 52 -2.40 -9.93 24.44
CA VAL A 52 -3.15 -9.17 23.42
C VAL A 52 -2.20 -8.39 22.51
N HIS A 53 -1.24 -7.66 23.08
CA HIS A 53 -0.24 -6.93 22.31
C HIS A 53 0.58 -7.86 21.40
N GLU A 54 0.98 -9.03 21.90
CA GLU A 54 1.73 -10.03 21.15
C GLU A 54 0.92 -10.61 19.98
N ILE A 55 -0.36 -10.91 20.20
CA ILE A 55 -1.25 -11.44 19.16
C ILE A 55 -1.47 -10.42 18.05
N VAL A 56 -1.73 -9.16 18.41
CA VAL A 56 -1.89 -8.08 17.42
C VAL A 56 -0.60 -7.87 16.64
N SER A 57 0.54 -7.82 17.33
CA SER A 57 1.86 -7.67 16.69
C SER A 57 2.19 -8.86 15.78
N ALA A 58 1.81 -10.08 16.17
CA ALA A 58 1.96 -11.27 15.32
C ALA A 58 1.08 -11.20 14.07
N SER A 59 -0.16 -10.73 14.19
CA SER A 59 -1.06 -10.54 13.06
C SER A 59 -0.51 -9.51 12.06
N MET A 60 0.00 -8.37 12.56
CA MET A 60 0.68 -7.36 11.74
C MET A 60 1.94 -7.92 11.07
N ALA A 61 2.71 -8.76 11.78
CA ALA A 61 3.87 -9.41 11.22
C ALA A 61 3.52 -10.34 10.04
N SER A 62 2.37 -11.03 10.07
CA SER A 62 1.91 -11.84 8.93
C SER A 62 1.78 -11.01 7.64
N ALA A 63 1.30 -9.76 7.73
CA ALA A 63 1.23 -8.88 6.57
C ALA A 63 2.63 -8.55 6.00
N VAL A 64 3.59 -8.26 6.88
CA VAL A 64 5.00 -8.05 6.48
C VAL A 64 5.57 -9.30 5.81
N HIS A 65 5.30 -10.49 6.34
CA HIS A 65 5.74 -11.76 5.76
C HIS A 65 5.22 -11.98 4.33
N VAL A 66 3.94 -11.66 4.08
CA VAL A 66 3.30 -11.79 2.75
C VAL A 66 3.94 -10.86 1.72
N VAL A 67 4.25 -9.61 2.10
CA VAL A 67 4.80 -8.63 1.16
C VAL A 67 6.33 -8.71 1.02
N THR A 68 7.02 -9.48 1.88
CA THR A 68 8.48 -9.65 1.85
C THR A 68 8.89 -11.10 1.58
N VAL A 69 8.93 -11.93 2.63
CA VAL A 69 9.49 -13.29 2.61
C VAL A 69 8.80 -14.19 1.58
N GLN A 70 7.47 -14.13 1.47
CA GLN A 70 6.74 -14.92 0.46
C GLN A 70 7.08 -14.52 -0.99
N ARG A 71 7.63 -13.32 -1.18
CA ARG A 71 8.11 -12.83 -2.48
C ARG A 71 9.62 -13.02 -2.66
N GLY A 72 10.28 -13.77 -1.77
CA GLY A 72 11.72 -13.99 -1.79
C GLY A 72 12.56 -12.79 -1.35
N ILE A 73 11.94 -11.79 -0.72
CA ILE A 73 12.63 -10.57 -0.26
C ILE A 73 13.11 -10.78 1.17
N ASP A 74 14.40 -10.55 1.43
CA ASP A 74 14.98 -10.56 2.78
C ASP A 74 14.71 -9.21 3.50
N PRO A 75 13.83 -9.17 4.52
CA PRO A 75 13.46 -7.92 5.18
C PRO A 75 14.60 -7.28 5.99
N ARG A 76 15.66 -8.03 6.34
CA ARG A 76 16.76 -7.52 7.17
C ARG A 76 17.55 -6.40 6.51
N GLY A 77 17.52 -6.33 5.18
CA GLY A 77 18.16 -5.27 4.38
C GLY A 77 17.38 -3.95 4.35
N PHE A 78 16.22 -3.86 5.02
CA PHE A 78 15.32 -2.72 4.94
C PHE A 78 15.07 -2.07 6.31
N ALA A 79 14.60 -0.83 6.29
CA ALA A 79 14.02 -0.18 7.46
C ALA A 79 12.49 -0.36 7.48
N LEU A 80 11.91 -0.54 8.66
CA LEU A 80 10.45 -0.56 8.85
C LEU A 80 9.96 0.87 9.10
N VAL A 81 9.22 1.44 8.15
CA VAL A 81 8.56 2.74 8.34
C VAL A 81 7.19 2.50 8.97
N ALA A 82 6.97 3.02 10.19
CA ALA A 82 5.74 2.84 10.94
C ALA A 82 4.89 4.10 10.94
N PHE A 83 3.73 4.03 10.29
CA PHE A 83 2.73 5.09 10.22
C PHE A 83 1.34 4.59 10.64
N GLY A 84 0.38 5.51 10.69
CA GLY A 84 -0.95 5.30 11.27
C GLY A 84 -0.97 5.55 12.78
N GLY A 85 -2.18 5.72 13.34
CA GLY A 85 -2.34 6.10 14.75
C GLY A 85 -1.82 5.07 15.76
N ALA A 86 -1.78 3.78 15.39
CA ALA A 86 -1.30 2.70 16.26
C ALA A 86 -0.04 1.98 15.74
N GLY A 87 0.41 2.29 14.52
CA GLY A 87 1.53 1.60 13.88
C GLY A 87 2.82 1.64 14.72
N PRO A 88 3.25 2.83 15.20
CA PRO A 88 4.47 2.95 16.02
C PRO A 88 4.44 2.11 17.30
N MET A 89 3.26 1.87 17.90
CA MET A 89 3.15 1.09 19.14
C MET A 89 3.54 -0.38 18.95
N HIS A 90 3.40 -0.93 17.73
CA HIS A 90 3.70 -2.33 17.42
C HIS A 90 5.00 -2.50 16.62
N ALA A 91 5.56 -1.40 16.09
CA ALA A 91 6.63 -1.44 15.10
C ALA A 91 7.89 -2.16 15.59
N ALA A 92 8.31 -1.90 16.83
CA ALA A 92 9.49 -2.56 17.40
C ALA A 92 9.31 -4.09 17.47
N ARG A 93 8.11 -4.55 17.86
CA ARG A 93 7.84 -5.98 17.99
C ARG A 93 7.75 -6.68 16.64
N VAL A 94 7.17 -6.00 15.64
CA VAL A 94 7.15 -6.47 14.26
C VAL A 94 8.57 -6.53 13.69
N ALA A 95 9.37 -5.49 13.86
CA ALA A 95 10.75 -5.42 13.36
C ALA A 95 11.63 -6.54 13.93
N GLN A 96 11.54 -6.81 15.24
CA GLN A 96 12.27 -7.90 15.89
C GLN A 96 11.98 -9.27 15.27
N ARG A 97 10.73 -9.57 14.89
CA ARG A 97 10.35 -10.85 14.29
C ARG A 97 11.03 -11.12 12.95
N PHE A 98 11.41 -10.06 12.23
CA PHE A 98 12.06 -10.15 10.92
C PHE A 98 13.55 -9.80 10.95
N GLY A 99 14.11 -9.51 12.14
CA GLY A 99 15.50 -9.07 12.26
C GLY A 99 15.77 -7.71 11.59
N ILE A 100 14.74 -6.87 11.47
CA ILE A 100 14.87 -5.51 10.92
C ILE A 100 15.58 -4.64 11.96
N GLY A 101 16.75 -4.10 11.58
CA GLY A 101 17.60 -3.33 12.49
C GLY A 101 17.19 -1.87 12.67
N THR A 102 16.29 -1.33 11.85
CA THR A 102 15.89 0.08 11.87
C THR A 102 14.38 0.24 11.78
N VAL A 103 13.81 1.01 12.72
CA VAL A 103 12.41 1.46 12.67
C VAL A 103 12.40 2.98 12.50
N VAL A 104 11.68 3.47 11.50
CA VAL A 104 11.48 4.89 11.25
C VAL A 104 10.04 5.25 11.61
N VAL A 105 9.87 6.19 12.53
CA VAL A 105 8.56 6.75 12.90
C VAL A 105 8.53 8.21 12.45
N PRO A 106 7.83 8.54 11.35
CA PRO A 106 7.68 9.93 10.93
C PRO A 106 6.95 10.77 11.98
N GLU A 107 7.30 12.04 12.10
CA GLU A 107 6.69 12.98 13.07
C GLU A 107 5.16 13.02 12.93
N HIS A 108 4.66 13.01 11.69
CA HIS A 108 3.24 13.01 11.36
C HIS A 108 2.69 11.62 11.05
N CYS A 109 3.22 10.57 11.70
CA CYS A 109 2.82 9.17 11.48
C CYS A 109 1.29 8.97 11.51
N GLY A 110 0.57 9.66 12.40
CA GLY A 110 -0.89 9.56 12.52
C GLY A 110 -1.69 10.05 11.30
N VAL A 111 -1.09 10.88 10.43
CA VAL A 111 -1.75 11.49 9.25
C VAL A 111 -1.02 11.17 7.94
N ALA A 112 -0.14 10.17 7.93
CA ALA A 112 0.68 9.83 6.77
C ALA A 112 -0.13 9.58 5.49
N SER A 113 -1.33 9.00 5.58
CA SER A 113 -2.20 8.79 4.42
C SER A 113 -2.70 10.10 3.79
N ALA A 114 -3.00 11.11 4.61
CA ALA A 114 -3.40 12.42 4.12
C ALA A 114 -2.20 13.17 3.50
N ALA A 115 -1.03 13.06 4.12
CA ALA A 115 0.20 13.61 3.55
C ALA A 115 0.55 12.94 2.20
N GLY A 116 0.39 11.62 2.08
CA GLY A 116 0.59 10.90 0.83
C GLY A 116 -0.39 11.31 -0.28
N LEU A 117 -1.64 11.60 0.08
CA LEU A 117 -2.63 12.13 -0.87
C LEU A 117 -2.25 13.52 -1.40
N LEU A 118 -1.67 14.37 -0.55
CA LEU A 118 -1.25 15.73 -0.93
C LEU A 118 0.07 15.76 -1.70
N ALA A 119 0.99 14.83 -1.41
CA ALA A 119 2.32 14.80 -2.00
C ALA A 119 2.40 13.98 -3.30
N GLY A 120 1.42 13.10 -3.56
CA GLY A 120 1.43 12.19 -4.70
C GLY A 120 0.90 12.84 -5.96
N ASP A 121 1.53 12.52 -7.10
CA ASP A 121 1.03 12.87 -8.43
C ASP A 121 -0.41 12.38 -8.64
N LEU A 122 -1.18 13.17 -9.40
CA LEU A 122 -2.53 12.80 -9.78
C LEU A 122 -2.46 11.76 -10.90
N SER A 123 -3.20 10.66 -10.78
CA SER A 123 -3.25 9.64 -11.83
C SER A 123 -4.63 9.07 -12.03
N THR A 124 -4.95 8.74 -13.28
CA THR A 124 -6.22 8.13 -13.69
C THR A 124 -5.96 6.95 -14.62
N ASP A 125 -6.64 5.84 -14.34
CA ASP A 125 -6.60 4.61 -15.13
C ASP A 125 -7.86 4.45 -15.97
N ARG A 126 -7.68 4.06 -17.24
CA ARG A 126 -8.76 3.66 -18.15
C ARG A 126 -8.44 2.30 -18.76
N VAL A 127 -9.46 1.47 -18.92
CA VAL A 127 -9.34 0.09 -19.40
C VAL A 127 -10.44 -0.22 -20.38
N LEU A 128 -10.10 -0.84 -21.50
CA LEU A 128 -11.05 -1.44 -22.42
C LEU A 128 -10.77 -2.92 -22.57
N SER A 129 -11.76 -3.75 -22.23
CA SER A 129 -11.71 -5.19 -22.52
C SER A 129 -12.13 -5.45 -23.96
N ARG A 130 -11.18 -5.89 -24.78
CA ARG A 130 -11.38 -6.22 -26.19
C ARG A 130 -10.37 -7.27 -26.61
N LEU A 131 -10.86 -8.42 -27.05
CA LEU A 131 -10.00 -9.52 -27.47
C LEU A 131 -9.27 -9.16 -28.78
N ASP A 132 -7.94 -9.27 -28.80
CA ASP A 132 -7.07 -9.16 -29.98
C ASP A 132 -7.50 -8.07 -30.98
N ALA A 133 -7.68 -6.85 -30.47
CA ALA A 133 -8.07 -5.71 -31.29
C ALA A 133 -7.12 -5.49 -32.48
N PRO A 134 -7.67 -5.18 -33.67
CA PRO A 134 -6.86 -5.02 -34.88
C PRO A 134 -6.00 -3.75 -34.85
N ASP A 135 -6.47 -2.71 -34.16
CA ASP A 135 -5.73 -1.46 -33.97
C ASP A 135 -5.62 -1.10 -32.48
N PRO A 136 -4.60 -1.62 -31.77
CA PRO A 136 -4.32 -1.27 -30.39
C PRO A 136 -3.98 0.22 -30.18
N GLU A 137 -3.35 0.87 -31.16
CA GLU A 137 -2.91 2.26 -31.02
C GLU A 137 -4.10 3.22 -31.00
N GLU A 138 -5.13 2.98 -31.82
CA GLU A 138 -6.39 3.72 -31.76
C GLU A 138 -7.06 3.61 -30.38
N ILE A 139 -7.08 2.39 -29.81
CA ILE A 139 -7.63 2.15 -28.47
C ILE A 139 -6.83 2.92 -27.42
N PHE A 140 -5.50 2.86 -27.46
CA PHE A 140 -4.67 3.58 -26.51
C PHE A 140 -4.82 5.10 -26.62
N ALA A 141 -4.94 5.64 -27.83
CA ALA A 141 -5.18 7.07 -28.04
C ALA A 141 -6.51 7.50 -27.40
N GLY A 142 -7.59 6.74 -27.62
CA GLY A 142 -8.89 7.01 -27.00
C GLY A 142 -8.85 6.96 -25.47
N LEU A 143 -8.28 5.88 -24.90
CA LEU A 143 -8.17 5.72 -23.45
C LEU A 143 -7.27 6.79 -22.81
N ALA A 144 -6.21 7.22 -23.50
CA ALA A 144 -5.34 8.29 -23.03
C ALA A 144 -6.06 9.64 -23.01
N ALA A 145 -6.83 9.95 -24.06
CA ALA A 145 -7.62 11.17 -24.12
C ALA A 145 -8.67 11.22 -23.01
N GLU A 146 -9.39 10.13 -22.78
CA GLU A 146 -10.36 10.03 -21.68
C GLU A 146 -9.69 10.23 -20.31
N ALA A 147 -8.61 9.48 -20.03
CA ALA A 147 -7.91 9.55 -18.75
C ALA A 147 -7.28 10.93 -18.48
N ALA A 148 -6.78 11.61 -19.52
CA ALA A 148 -6.23 12.95 -19.40
C ALA A 148 -7.32 14.00 -19.20
N ALA A 149 -8.47 13.85 -19.87
CA ALA A 149 -9.63 14.73 -19.69
C ALA A 149 -10.15 14.71 -18.24
N ASP A 150 -10.16 13.54 -17.58
CA ASP A 150 -10.54 13.42 -16.17
C ASP A 150 -9.62 14.20 -15.22
N LEU A 151 -8.34 14.35 -15.61
CA LEU A 151 -7.34 15.12 -14.87
C LEU A 151 -7.30 16.59 -15.31
N GLY A 152 -8.03 16.98 -16.35
CA GLY A 152 -7.99 18.32 -16.92
C GLY A 152 -6.66 18.68 -17.58
N VAL A 153 -5.92 17.69 -18.10
CA VAL A 153 -4.61 17.85 -18.75
C VAL A 153 -4.62 17.32 -20.18
N SER A 154 -3.58 17.60 -20.96
CA SER A 154 -3.34 16.96 -22.26
C SER A 154 -2.39 15.76 -22.12
N PRO A 155 -2.60 14.65 -22.84
CA PRO A 155 -1.62 13.56 -22.94
C PRO A 155 -0.26 14.00 -23.52
N GLU A 156 -0.23 15.13 -24.24
CA GLU A 156 0.96 15.68 -24.89
C GLU A 156 1.72 16.70 -24.02
N ASP A 157 1.19 17.04 -22.85
CA ASP A 157 1.84 17.98 -21.94
C ASP A 157 3.20 17.40 -21.47
N PRO A 158 4.26 18.24 -21.39
CA PRO A 158 5.62 17.75 -21.14
C PRO A 158 5.79 17.07 -19.77
N ASP A 159 5.00 17.47 -18.78
CA ASP A 159 5.04 16.91 -17.43
C ASP A 159 4.04 15.76 -17.22
N VAL A 160 3.24 15.43 -18.24
CA VAL A 160 2.28 14.33 -18.18
C VAL A 160 2.93 13.04 -18.67
N ARG A 161 2.82 11.98 -17.85
CA ARG A 161 3.29 10.64 -18.20
C ARG A 161 2.11 9.75 -18.60
N VAL A 162 2.15 9.23 -19.81
CA VAL A 162 1.21 8.22 -20.31
C VAL A 162 1.88 6.85 -20.33
N SER A 163 1.36 5.90 -19.56
CA SER A 163 1.83 4.51 -19.56
C SER A 163 0.77 3.58 -20.12
N ARG A 164 1.22 2.64 -20.96
CA ARG A 164 0.37 1.72 -21.72
C ARG A 164 0.69 0.27 -21.35
N SER A 165 -0.34 -0.52 -21.11
CA SER A 165 -0.22 -1.94 -20.78
C SER A 165 -1.37 -2.75 -21.36
N VAL A 166 -1.16 -4.05 -21.50
CA VAL A 166 -2.20 -5.00 -21.92
C VAL A 166 -2.28 -6.17 -20.96
N ASP A 167 -3.49 -6.67 -20.77
CA ASP A 167 -3.74 -7.91 -20.04
C ASP A 167 -3.69 -9.06 -21.05
N VAL A 168 -2.79 -10.02 -20.82
CA VAL A 168 -2.45 -11.09 -21.76
C VAL A 168 -2.62 -12.45 -21.09
N ARG A 169 -3.08 -13.45 -21.84
CA ARG A 169 -3.15 -14.84 -21.38
C ARG A 169 -2.84 -15.82 -22.50
N PHE A 170 -2.56 -17.08 -22.15
CA PHE A 170 -2.60 -18.15 -23.14
C PHE A 170 -4.05 -18.45 -23.53
N LYS A 171 -4.29 -18.72 -24.82
CA LYS A 171 -5.63 -19.08 -25.30
C LYS A 171 -6.21 -20.25 -24.50
N GLY A 172 -7.45 -20.07 -24.05
CA GLY A 172 -8.17 -21.05 -23.22
C GLY A 172 -7.88 -20.99 -21.72
N GLN A 173 -6.99 -20.09 -21.26
CA GLN A 173 -6.82 -19.83 -19.83
C GLN A 173 -7.83 -18.82 -19.31
N SER A 174 -8.13 -18.91 -18.01
CA SER A 174 -9.03 -17.98 -17.32
C SER A 174 -8.32 -16.78 -16.70
N HIS A 175 -7.03 -16.88 -16.43
CA HIS A 175 -6.25 -15.84 -15.75
C HIS A 175 -5.34 -15.12 -16.75
N ASP A 176 -5.30 -13.80 -16.66
CA ASP A 176 -4.44 -12.92 -17.43
C ASP A 176 -3.37 -12.25 -16.56
N LEU A 177 -2.30 -11.80 -17.21
CA LEU A 177 -1.22 -11.03 -16.61
C LEU A 177 -1.05 -9.73 -17.37
N THR A 178 -0.97 -8.63 -16.64
CA THR A 178 -0.66 -7.31 -17.19
C THR A 178 0.82 -7.20 -17.56
N VAL A 179 1.10 -6.78 -18.79
CA VAL A 179 2.46 -6.45 -19.25
C VAL A 179 2.51 -5.10 -19.96
N GLY A 180 3.66 -4.42 -19.88
CA GLY A 180 3.86 -3.14 -20.57
C GLY A 180 3.72 -3.31 -22.08
N TRP A 181 2.96 -2.41 -22.72
CA TRP A 181 2.70 -2.44 -24.15
C TRP A 181 3.98 -2.27 -24.98
N THR A 182 3.99 -2.93 -26.13
CA THR A 182 4.94 -2.70 -27.22
C THR A 182 4.25 -3.10 -28.52
N PRO A 183 4.40 -2.34 -29.61
CA PRO A 183 3.82 -2.69 -30.92
C PRO A 183 4.50 -3.92 -31.53
N VAL A 184 5.67 -4.32 -31.04
CA VAL A 184 6.41 -5.50 -31.51
C VAL A 184 5.86 -6.74 -30.82
N ARG A 185 5.10 -7.56 -31.56
CA ARG A 185 4.46 -8.76 -31.04
C ARG A 185 5.43 -9.73 -30.34
N ALA A 186 6.63 -9.94 -30.91
CA ALA A 186 7.63 -10.83 -30.32
C ALA A 186 8.11 -10.35 -28.94
N ASP A 187 8.30 -9.04 -28.77
CA ASP A 187 8.70 -8.45 -27.50
C ASP A 187 7.58 -8.56 -26.47
N LEU A 188 6.33 -8.33 -26.90
CA LEU A 188 5.16 -8.47 -26.02
C LEU A 188 5.02 -9.90 -25.52
N GLU A 189 5.18 -10.88 -26.40
CA GLU A 189 5.18 -12.29 -26.04
C GLU A 189 6.31 -12.66 -25.08
N SER A 190 7.52 -12.14 -25.31
CA SER A 190 8.65 -12.35 -24.41
C SER A 190 8.34 -11.80 -23.02
N ARG A 191 7.88 -10.54 -22.94
CA ARG A 191 7.50 -9.89 -21.68
C ARG A 191 6.44 -10.69 -20.93
N PHE A 192 5.42 -11.17 -21.62
CA PHE A 192 4.39 -12.02 -21.03
C PHE A 192 4.96 -13.34 -20.51
N ARG A 193 5.80 -14.04 -21.28
CA ARG A 193 6.37 -15.33 -20.85
C ARG A 193 7.33 -15.19 -19.68
N ASP A 194 8.13 -14.13 -19.65
CA ASP A 194 9.02 -13.84 -18.53
C ASP A 194 8.21 -13.53 -17.27
N ARG A 195 7.18 -12.68 -17.39
CA ARG A 195 6.25 -12.39 -16.29
C ARG A 195 5.49 -13.63 -15.82
N TYR A 196 5.08 -14.50 -16.74
CA TYR A 196 4.41 -15.76 -16.42
C TYR A 196 5.32 -16.70 -15.63
N ALA A 197 6.59 -16.82 -16.03
CA ALA A 197 7.58 -17.62 -15.32
C ALA A 197 7.89 -17.06 -13.92
N GLU A 198 7.94 -15.74 -13.76
CA GLU A 198 8.07 -15.11 -12.44
C GLU A 198 6.89 -15.40 -11.52
N VAL A 199 5.66 -15.33 -12.03
CA VAL A 199 4.44 -15.50 -11.22
C VAL A 199 4.18 -16.97 -10.88
N TYR A 200 4.32 -17.86 -11.86
CA TYR A 200 3.90 -19.26 -11.74
C TYR A 200 5.06 -20.24 -11.62
N GLY A 201 6.32 -19.78 -11.75
CA GLY A 201 7.50 -20.64 -11.66
C GLY A 201 7.70 -21.61 -12.82
N ILE A 202 6.90 -21.49 -13.90
CA ILE A 202 6.93 -22.39 -15.05
C ILE A 202 7.03 -21.60 -16.36
N ARG A 203 7.75 -22.17 -17.34
CA ARG A 203 7.77 -21.65 -18.71
C ARG A 203 6.75 -22.43 -19.54
N GLN A 204 5.60 -21.81 -19.80
CA GLN A 204 4.56 -22.37 -20.64
C GLN A 204 4.73 -21.92 -22.09
N SER A 205 4.41 -22.82 -23.03
CA SER A 205 4.30 -22.53 -24.45
C SER A 205 2.84 -22.52 -24.89
N GLY A 206 2.52 -21.72 -25.89
CA GLY A 206 1.18 -21.62 -26.45
C GLY A 206 0.96 -20.29 -27.15
N GLU A 207 -0.14 -20.21 -27.89
CA GLU A 207 -0.61 -18.96 -28.46
C GLU A 207 -1.16 -18.06 -27.35
N ILE A 208 -0.79 -16.78 -27.38
CA ILE A 208 -1.32 -15.77 -26.45
C ILE A 208 -2.41 -14.94 -27.12
N GLU A 209 -3.35 -14.46 -26.34
CA GLU A 209 -4.39 -13.50 -26.70
C GLU A 209 -4.36 -12.29 -25.77
N LEU A 210 -4.61 -11.10 -26.32
CA LEU A 210 -4.72 -9.84 -25.60
C LEU A 210 -6.18 -9.66 -25.19
N VAL A 211 -6.44 -9.49 -23.90
CA VAL A 211 -7.80 -9.46 -23.32
C VAL A 211 -8.28 -8.04 -23.08
N SER A 212 -7.40 -7.19 -22.54
CA SER A 212 -7.72 -5.80 -22.21
C SER A 212 -6.55 -4.86 -22.50
N TYR A 213 -6.88 -3.62 -22.81
CA TYR A 213 -5.95 -2.52 -23.05
C TYR A 213 -6.11 -1.50 -21.92
N ARG A 214 -5.00 -1.04 -21.35
CA ARG A 214 -4.98 -0.17 -20.18
C ARG A 214 -4.05 1.01 -20.40
N VAL A 215 -4.56 2.20 -20.08
CA VAL A 215 -3.78 3.44 -20.01
C VAL A 215 -3.82 3.96 -18.59
N ARG A 216 -2.66 4.39 -18.10
CA ARG A 216 -2.53 5.24 -16.91
C ARG A 216 -1.93 6.56 -17.33
N VAL A 217 -2.65 7.65 -17.06
CA VAL A 217 -2.13 9.02 -17.18
C VAL A 217 -1.74 9.49 -15.79
N THR A 218 -0.57 10.08 -15.65
CA THR A 218 -0.07 10.66 -14.40
C THR A 218 0.39 12.08 -14.67
N ALA A 219 -0.08 13.03 -13.87
CA ALA A 219 0.28 14.44 -13.94
C ALA A 219 0.83 14.87 -12.57
N PRO A 220 1.83 15.76 -12.52
CA PRO A 220 2.38 16.26 -11.26
C PRO A 220 1.27 16.90 -10.42
N ALA A 221 1.29 16.62 -9.12
CA ALA A 221 0.46 17.38 -8.20
C ALA A 221 0.88 18.86 -8.25
N ALA A 222 -0.09 19.77 -8.15
CA ALA A 222 0.23 21.17 -7.87
C ALA A 222 1.06 21.21 -6.58
N ALA A 223 2.25 21.84 -6.63
CA ALA A 223 3.12 21.91 -5.48
C ALA A 223 2.31 22.43 -4.26
N PRO A 224 2.42 21.78 -3.08
CA PRO A 224 1.72 22.27 -1.91
C PRO A 224 2.19 23.72 -1.66
N PRO A 225 1.27 24.63 -1.27
CA PRO A 225 1.67 25.99 -0.92
C PRO A 225 2.72 25.94 0.21
N PRO A 226 3.69 26.87 0.19
CA PRO A 226 4.79 26.90 1.15
C PRO A 226 4.34 27.02 2.61
#